data_AF-A0A9D1LYM3-F1
#
_entry.id   AF-A0A9D1LYM3-F1
#
_cell.length_a   1.000
_cell.length_b   1.000
_cell.length_c   1.000
_cell.angle_alpha   90.00
_cell.angle_beta   90.00
_cell.angle_gamma   90.00
#
_symmetry.space_group_name_H-M   'P 1'
#
loop_
_entity.id
_entity.type
_entity.pdbx_description
1 polymer ?
#
loop_
_entity_poly.entity_id
_entity_poly.type
_entity_poly.pdbx_seq_one_letter_code
_entity_poly.pdbx_strand_id
1 'polypeptide(L)'
;TGAPGTQASVTNVGTPQNAILNFVIPQGAPGTTLSAGTTTTTQPGTFATVTNSGTPDAAVFDFTIPGSNQAKCVAPLKKECAGVCEVIAKLNELINSLSDAGFFLDNCEESQNS
;
A
#
# COMPACT_ATOMS: atom_id res chain seq x y z
N THR A 1 -38.97 -12.19 -22.10
CA THR A 1 -37.80 -11.47 -22.60
C THR A 1 -37.05 -12.35 -23.59
N GLY A 2 -36.38 -11.75 -24.58
CA GLY A 2 -35.55 -12.48 -25.56
C GLY A 2 -34.12 -12.70 -25.05
N ALA A 3 -33.35 -13.53 -25.74
CA ALA A 3 -31.93 -13.72 -25.45
C ALA A 3 -31.10 -12.45 -25.76
N PRO A 4 -29.93 -12.24 -25.12
CA PRO A 4 -29.06 -11.11 -25.43
C PRO A 4 -28.64 -11.05 -26.90
N GLY A 5 -28.53 -9.83 -27.44
CA GLY A 5 -28.14 -9.59 -28.83
C GLY A 5 -29.22 -9.88 -29.88
N THR A 6 -30.40 -10.37 -29.48
CA THR A 6 -31.54 -10.53 -30.39
C THR A 6 -32.23 -9.19 -30.65
N GLN A 7 -33.00 -9.08 -31.75
CA GLN A 7 -33.77 -7.88 -32.03
C GLN A 7 -35.04 -7.83 -31.18
N ALA A 8 -35.42 -6.64 -30.72
CA ALA A 8 -36.71 -6.43 -30.08
C ALA A 8 -37.85 -6.57 -31.09
N SER A 9 -38.99 -7.12 -30.65
CA SER A 9 -40.15 -7.27 -31.51
C SER A 9 -41.46 -6.99 -30.79
N VAL A 10 -42.45 -6.58 -31.57
CA VAL A 10 -43.82 -6.34 -31.13
C VAL A 10 -44.74 -7.06 -32.10
N THR A 11 -45.66 -7.86 -31.57
CA THR A 11 -46.67 -8.57 -32.37
C THR A 11 -48.05 -8.25 -31.84
N ASN A 12 -48.95 -7.77 -32.70
CA ASN A 12 -50.36 -7.64 -32.36
C ASN A 12 -51.05 -9.01 -32.52
N VAL A 13 -51.52 -9.58 -31.41
CA VAL A 13 -52.33 -10.81 -31.40
C VAL A 13 -53.83 -10.53 -31.27
N GLY A 14 -54.21 -9.24 -31.19
CA GLY A 14 -55.59 -8.76 -31.20
C GLY A 14 -56.05 -8.32 -32.59
N THR A 15 -57.08 -7.48 -32.62
CA THR A 15 -57.60 -6.88 -33.87
C THR A 15 -57.00 -5.49 -34.09
N PRO A 16 -57.16 -4.87 -35.28
CA PRO A 16 -56.72 -3.49 -35.50
C PRO A 16 -57.45 -2.48 -34.60
N GLN A 17 -58.69 -2.77 -34.20
CA GLN A 17 -59.51 -1.89 -33.36
C GLN A 17 -59.33 -2.18 -31.86
N ASN A 18 -58.98 -3.42 -31.49
CA ASN A 18 -58.68 -3.85 -30.13
C ASN A 18 -57.35 -4.60 -30.12
N ALA A 19 -56.26 -3.86 -30.12
CA ALA A 19 -54.92 -4.42 -30.17
C ALA A 19 -54.53 -5.06 -28.83
N ILE A 20 -53.91 -6.23 -28.90
CA ILE A 20 -53.24 -6.87 -27.76
C ILE A 20 -51.81 -7.11 -28.23
N LEU A 21 -50.87 -6.38 -27.64
CA LEU A 21 -49.49 -6.37 -28.09
C LEU A 21 -48.65 -7.29 -27.21
N ASN A 22 -48.05 -8.30 -27.84
CA ASN A 22 -47.00 -9.10 -27.25
C ASN A 22 -45.65 -8.46 -27.56
N PHE A 23 -44.85 -8.25 -26.52
CA PHE A 23 -43.51 -7.69 -26.63
C PHE A 23 -42.46 -8.75 -26.35
N VAL A 24 -41.43 -8.78 -27.20
CA VAL A 24 -40.17 -9.44 -26.88
C VAL A 24 -39.12 -8.35 -26.70
N ILE A 25 -38.70 -8.14 -25.46
CA ILE A 25 -37.58 -7.28 -25.12
C ILE A 25 -36.36 -8.17 -24.87
N PRO A 26 -35.29 -8.09 -25.69
CA PRO A 26 -34.04 -8.80 -25.48
C PRO A 26 -33.44 -8.43 -24.13
N GLN A 27 -32.85 -9.41 -23.44
CA GLN A 27 -32.02 -9.12 -22.28
C GLN A 27 -30.76 -8.34 -22.67
N GLY A 28 -30.24 -7.55 -21.74
CA GLY A 28 -28.89 -7.00 -21.87
C GLY A 28 -27.84 -8.11 -21.93
N ALA A 29 -26.69 -7.84 -22.56
CA ALA A 29 -25.56 -8.75 -22.48
C ALA A 29 -25.15 -8.94 -21.01
N PRO A 30 -24.76 -10.17 -20.59
CA PRO A 30 -24.19 -10.38 -19.27
C PRO A 30 -23.01 -9.43 -19.04
N GLY A 31 -22.94 -8.86 -17.84
CA GLY A 31 -21.77 -8.08 -17.43
C GLY A 31 -20.53 -8.95 -17.37
N THR A 32 -19.37 -8.34 -17.57
CA THR A 32 -18.08 -9.03 -17.59
C THR A 32 -17.44 -9.05 -16.21
N THR A 33 -16.63 -10.07 -15.96
CA THR A 33 -15.89 -10.19 -14.70
C THR A 33 -14.73 -9.20 -14.67
N LEU A 34 -14.66 -8.41 -13.60
CA LEU A 34 -13.49 -7.60 -13.27
C LEU A 34 -12.60 -8.39 -12.31
N SER A 35 -11.29 -8.36 -12.52
CA SER A 35 -10.33 -8.96 -11.58
C SER A 35 -9.19 -7.99 -11.22
N ALA A 36 -8.66 -8.17 -10.02
CA ALA A 36 -7.40 -7.58 -9.64
C ALA A 36 -6.26 -8.39 -10.28
N GLY A 37 -5.33 -7.69 -10.91
CA GLY A 37 -4.08 -8.24 -11.40
C GLY A 37 -3.00 -8.18 -10.32
N THR A 38 -1.84 -7.69 -10.72
CA THR A 38 -0.69 -7.50 -9.84
C THR A 38 -0.84 -6.26 -8.97
N THR A 39 -0.30 -6.35 -7.74
CA THR A 39 -0.08 -5.17 -6.90
C THR A 39 1.41 -5.06 -6.64
N THR A 40 2.00 -3.94 -7.06
CA THR A 40 3.43 -3.66 -6.85
C THR A 40 3.60 -2.42 -5.98
N THR A 41 4.41 -2.54 -4.93
CA THR A 41 4.81 -1.39 -4.12
C THR A 41 6.06 -0.74 -4.69
N THR A 42 5.99 0.56 -5.00
CA THR A 42 7.12 1.34 -5.57
C THR A 42 7.81 2.19 -4.50
N GLN A 43 8.85 2.94 -4.89
CA GLN A 43 9.53 3.87 -3.98
C GLN A 43 8.56 4.96 -3.48
N PRO A 44 8.71 5.42 -2.23
CA PRO A 44 7.95 6.57 -1.74
C PRO A 44 8.20 7.83 -2.59
N GLY A 45 7.18 8.67 -2.73
CA GLY A 45 7.23 9.86 -3.60
C GLY A 45 6.97 9.59 -5.09
N THR A 46 6.69 8.35 -5.49
CA THR A 46 6.20 8.02 -6.84
C THR A 46 4.67 8.16 -6.93
N PHE A 47 4.12 8.18 -8.15
CA PHE A 47 2.67 8.23 -8.36
C PHE A 47 2.04 6.84 -8.30
N ALA A 48 0.83 6.76 -7.74
CA ALA A 48 0.00 5.58 -7.88
C ALA A 48 -0.53 5.48 -9.31
N THR A 49 -0.58 4.26 -9.85
CA THR A 49 -1.14 4.02 -11.18
C THR A 49 -2.05 2.80 -11.15
N VAL A 50 -3.04 2.83 -12.04
CA VAL A 50 -3.88 1.68 -12.36
C VAL A 50 -3.79 1.48 -13.86
N THR A 51 -3.41 0.27 -14.28
CA THR A 51 -3.34 -0.10 -15.70
C THR A 51 -4.28 -1.26 -15.96
N ASN A 52 -5.09 -1.19 -17.02
CA ASN A 52 -5.86 -2.36 -17.48
C ASN A 52 -4.98 -3.20 -18.41
N SER A 53 -4.55 -4.37 -17.96
CA SER A 53 -3.82 -5.36 -18.78
C SER A 53 -4.72 -6.40 -19.43
N GLY A 54 -6.02 -6.37 -19.11
CA GLY A 54 -7.05 -7.21 -19.72
C GLY A 54 -7.66 -6.60 -20.97
N THR A 55 -8.91 -6.97 -21.27
CA THR A 55 -9.69 -6.44 -22.39
C THR A 55 -10.89 -5.62 -21.89
N PRO A 56 -11.58 -4.84 -22.74
CA PRO A 56 -12.83 -4.17 -22.35
C PRO A 56 -13.88 -5.14 -21.79
N ASP A 57 -13.89 -6.38 -22.30
CA ASP A 57 -14.84 -7.42 -21.91
C ASP A 57 -14.29 -8.39 -20.85
N ALA A 58 -13.07 -8.18 -20.36
CA ALA A 58 -12.45 -8.96 -19.29
C ALA A 58 -11.29 -8.15 -18.70
N ALA A 59 -11.62 -7.10 -17.95
CA ALA A 59 -10.62 -6.17 -17.44
C ALA A 59 -9.84 -6.77 -16.27
N VAL A 60 -8.53 -6.57 -16.31
CA VAL A 60 -7.59 -6.96 -15.24
C VAL A 60 -6.84 -5.71 -14.83
N PHE A 61 -7.05 -5.24 -13.61
CA PHE A 61 -6.43 -4.00 -13.13
C PHE A 61 -5.15 -4.28 -12.35
N ASP A 62 -4.02 -3.84 -12.90
CA ASP A 62 -2.73 -3.82 -12.23
C ASP A 62 -2.54 -2.51 -11.47
N PHE A 63 -2.06 -2.61 -10.23
CA PHE A 63 -1.89 -1.47 -9.32
C PHE A 63 -0.41 -1.23 -9.02
N THR A 64 0.03 0.02 -9.15
CA THR A 64 1.26 0.48 -8.49
C THR A 64 0.89 1.34 -7.29
N ILE A 65 1.34 0.93 -6.12
CA ILE A 65 1.09 1.63 -4.86
C ILE A 65 2.41 2.24 -4.41
N PRO A 66 2.53 3.57 -4.30
CA PRO A 66 3.72 4.20 -3.75
C PRO A 66 3.96 3.70 -2.33
N GLY A 67 5.20 3.33 -2.03
CA GLY A 67 5.63 3.04 -0.67
C GLY A 67 5.39 4.24 0.23
N SER A 68 5.22 4.01 1.53
CA SER A 68 5.08 5.12 2.48
C SER A 68 6.42 5.84 2.68
N ASN A 69 6.38 7.17 2.79
CA ASN A 69 7.55 7.97 3.20
C ASN A 69 7.90 7.77 4.69
N GLN A 70 7.13 6.94 5.40
CA GLN A 70 7.55 6.47 6.71
C GLN A 70 8.76 5.59 6.45
N ALA A 71 9.95 6.09 6.83
CA ALA A 71 11.18 5.30 6.90
C ALA A 71 10.79 3.88 7.27
N LYS A 72 11.15 2.87 6.45
CA LYS A 72 10.78 1.49 6.74
C LYS A 72 11.27 1.20 8.14
N CYS A 73 10.34 1.21 9.05
CA CYS A 73 10.59 0.83 10.39
C CYS A 73 10.48 -0.66 10.37
N VAL A 74 11.54 -1.27 9.82
CA VAL A 74 11.90 -2.61 10.23
C VAL A 74 11.91 -2.53 11.74
N ALA A 75 10.97 -3.23 12.38
CA ALA A 75 11.12 -3.58 13.78
C ALA A 75 12.44 -4.38 13.82
N PRO A 76 13.56 -3.70 14.14
CA PRO A 76 13.76 -3.04 15.43
C PRO A 76 14.10 -1.51 15.47
N LEU A 77 14.22 -0.78 14.37
CA LEU A 77 14.95 0.51 14.31
C LEU A 77 14.13 1.81 14.47
N LYS A 78 12.92 1.80 15.06
CA LYS A 78 12.08 3.04 15.16
C LYS A 78 12.58 4.10 16.13
N LYS A 79 13.59 3.82 16.97
CA LYS A 79 13.92 4.70 18.10
C LYS A 79 15.40 5.07 18.25
N GLU A 80 16.30 4.55 17.39
CA GLU A 80 17.73 4.49 17.74
C GLU A 80 18.71 5.27 16.84
N CYS A 81 18.48 5.50 15.54
CA CYS A 81 19.59 5.95 14.67
C CYS A 81 20.07 7.42 14.79
N ALA A 82 19.47 8.27 15.62
CA ALA A 82 19.99 9.63 15.86
C ALA A 82 20.56 9.79 17.28
N GLY A 83 19.80 9.40 18.31
CA GLY A 83 20.23 9.58 19.71
C GLY A 83 21.29 8.58 20.18
N VAL A 84 21.30 7.34 19.67
CA VAL A 84 22.22 6.30 20.15
C VAL A 84 23.67 6.60 19.75
N CYS A 85 23.91 7.07 18.52
CA CYS A 85 25.26 7.46 18.09
C CYS A 85 25.81 8.65 18.90
N GLU A 86 24.95 9.61 19.25
CA GLU A 86 25.34 10.79 20.03
C GLU A 86 25.64 10.45 21.51
N VAL A 87 24.87 9.52 22.09
CA VAL A 87 25.12 8.99 23.44
C VAL A 87 26.42 8.18 23.48
N ILE A 88 26.65 7.31 22.49
CA ILE A 88 27.89 6.52 22.39
C ILE A 88 29.11 7.45 22.24
N ALA A 89 29.02 8.50 21.42
CA ALA A 89 30.09 9.47 21.25
C ALA A 89 30.41 10.21 22.55
N LYS A 90 29.38 10.74 23.24
CA LYS A 90 29.56 11.44 24.52
C LYS A 90 30.11 10.53 25.62
N LEU A 91 29.74 9.25 25.63
CA LEU A 91 30.28 8.28 26.59
C LEU A 91 31.76 8.00 26.33
N ASN A 92 32.17 7.84 25.07
CA ASN A 92 33.58 7.62 24.72
C ASN A 92 34.46 8.83 25.03
N GLU A 93 33.97 10.04 24.75
CA GLU A 93 34.67 11.28 25.12
C GLU A 93 34.82 11.41 26.64
N LEU A 94 33.76 11.10 27.40
CA LEU A 94 33.79 11.13 28.86
C LEU A 94 34.80 10.11 29.43
N ILE A 95 34.82 8.89 28.89
CA ILE A 95 35.77 7.85 29.31
C ILE A 95 37.22 8.30 29.06
N ASN A 96 37.51 8.88 27.89
CA ASN A 96 38.85 9.37 27.58
C ASN A 96 39.24 10.54 28.49
N SER A 97 38.34 11.49 28.73
CA SER A 97 38.59 12.63 29.62
C SER A 97 38.87 12.20 31.06
N LEU A 98 38.18 11.17 31.57
CA LEU A 98 38.41 10.65 32.92
C LEU A 98 39.72 9.86 33.01
N SER A 99 40.13 9.21 31.91
CA SER A 99 41.43 8.54 31.80
C SER A 99 42.58 9.53 31.78
N ASP A 100 42.49 10.59 30.98
CA ASP A 100 43.50 11.64 30.93
C ASP A 100 43.62 12.41 32.26
N ALA A 101 42.51 12.52 33.00
CA ALA A 101 42.49 13.09 34.34
C ALA A 101 43.08 12.15 35.42
N GLY A 102 43.56 10.96 35.07
CA GLY A 102 44.17 10.00 36.00
C GLY A 102 43.19 9.33 36.96
N PHE A 103 41.88 9.53 36.78
CA PHE A 103 40.84 9.05 37.70
C PHE A 103 40.72 7.52 37.74
N PHE A 104 41.32 6.83 36.77
CA PHE A 104 41.34 5.38 36.68
C PHE A 104 42.67 4.74 37.13
N LEU A 105 43.66 5.51 37.59
CA LEU A 105 45.00 5.01 37.91
C LEU A 105 45.37 4.98 39.39
N ASP A 106 44.62 5.63 40.28
CA ASP A 106 44.90 5.58 41.71
C ASP A 106 43.89 4.70 42.43
N ASN A 107 44.34 3.52 42.86
CA ASN A 107 43.76 2.90 44.05
C ASN A 107 43.82 3.97 45.14
N CYS A 108 42.67 4.52 45.54
CA CYS A 108 42.57 5.55 46.58
C CYS A 108 43.13 4.99 47.90
N GLU A 109 44.45 5.03 48.08
CA GLU A 109 45.07 4.84 49.37
C GLU A 109 44.96 6.16 50.13
N GLU A 110 43.96 6.17 51.01
CA GLU A 110 43.81 7.12 52.10
C GLU A 110 45.01 6.98 53.05
N SER A 111 46.09 7.72 52.79
CA SER A 111 47.25 7.76 53.68
C SER A 111 47.23 9.01 54.57
N GLN A 112 46.83 8.74 55.80
CA GLN A 112 46.92 9.53 57.02
C GLN A 112 48.29 10.24 57.20
N ASN A 113 48.21 11.49 57.64
CA ASN A 113 49.03 12.15 58.68
C ASN A 113 50.56 11.95 58.72
N SER A 114 51.31 13.04 58.55
CA SER A 114 52.34 13.46 59.53
C SER A 114 52.62 14.96 59.48
#